data_AF-A0A9X2C1Z5-F1
#
_entry.id   AF-A0A9X2C1Z5-F1
#
_cell.length_a   1.000
_cell.length_b   1.000
_cell.length_c   1.000
_cell.angle_alpha   90.00
_cell.angle_beta   90.00
_cell.angle_gamma   90.00
#
_symmetry.space_group_name_H-M   'P 1'
#
loop_
_entity.id
_entity.type
_entity.pdbx_description
1 polymer ?
#
loop_
_entity_poly.entity_id
_entity_poly.type
_entity_poly.pdbx_seq_one_letter_code
_entity_poly.pdbx_strand_id
1 'polypeptide(L)'
;MHHVHEVRTLRLFRFDAPGGTKLLLDVTGMVPTSGWSQARLVPRFGAREPVDGLWEFDFVARAPSGLVVDVPQWTGATLTVGRPDWCRGVRVYAATNAETTATFAAAVLLHVDCGDAEARKREVRVTQPVAAYEDNFQSLDRSTCRRQRHELVLTLSGPIELPIRRVLADFACSAEAARLVTEYPLGGGATWRTASTLLEQLQMELGGDFRARLDDHISWIES
;
A
#
# COMPACT_ATOMS: atom_id res chain seq x y z
N MET A 1 -18.49 -18.60 -8.22
CA MET A 1 -17.46 -17.85 -8.97
C MET A 1 -17.52 -18.33 -10.39
N HIS A 2 -17.46 -17.42 -11.36
CA HIS A 2 -17.54 -17.76 -12.77
C HIS A 2 -16.24 -17.33 -13.45
N HIS A 3 -15.86 -18.03 -14.51
CA HIS A 3 -14.72 -17.62 -15.31
C HIS A 3 -15.03 -16.28 -15.98
N VAL A 4 -14.03 -15.41 -16.05
CA VAL A 4 -14.06 -14.20 -16.87
C VAL A 4 -14.27 -14.62 -18.32
N HIS A 5 -15.01 -13.85 -19.11
CA HIS A 5 -15.40 -14.25 -20.46
C HIS A 5 -14.18 -14.55 -21.32
N GLU A 6 -13.25 -13.60 -21.39
CA GLU A 6 -12.04 -13.66 -22.22
C GLU A 6 -10.84 -13.02 -21.49
N VAL A 7 -9.65 -13.58 -21.67
CA VAL A 7 -8.38 -12.92 -21.30
C VAL A 7 -7.90 -12.09 -22.50
N ARG A 8 -7.63 -10.80 -22.28
CA ARG A 8 -7.10 -9.92 -23.32
C ARG A 8 -5.62 -9.67 -23.20
N THR A 9 -5.16 -9.37 -21.99
CA THR A 9 -3.73 -9.17 -21.73
C THR A 9 -3.29 -9.99 -20.54
N LEU A 10 -2.13 -10.62 -20.69
CA LEU A 10 -1.42 -11.29 -19.63
C LEU A 10 0.00 -10.78 -19.67
N ARG A 11 0.41 -10.14 -18.58
CA ARG A 11 1.80 -9.76 -18.35
C ARG A 11 2.35 -10.62 -17.23
N LEU A 12 3.48 -11.23 -17.50
CA LEU A 12 4.20 -12.05 -16.56
C LEU A 12 5.56 -11.42 -16.31
N PHE A 13 5.83 -11.08 -15.05
CA PHE A 13 7.11 -10.59 -14.61
C PHE A 13 7.75 -11.59 -13.65
N ARG A 14 9.06 -11.73 -13.77
CA ARG A 14 9.89 -12.50 -12.84
C ARG A 14 10.80 -11.53 -12.11
N PHE A 15 10.89 -11.64 -10.79
CA PHE A 15 11.77 -10.82 -9.97
C PHE A 15 12.26 -11.61 -8.76
N ASP A 16 13.44 -11.26 -8.27
CA ASP A 16 14.00 -11.83 -7.05
C ASP A 16 13.61 -10.97 -5.85
N ALA A 17 13.29 -11.63 -4.74
CA ALA A 17 12.94 -10.98 -3.48
C ALA A 17 13.56 -11.78 -2.31
N PRO A 18 13.69 -11.19 -1.11
CA PRO A 18 14.03 -11.95 0.08
C PRO A 18 13.08 -13.16 0.24
N GLY A 19 13.65 -14.37 0.32
CA GLY A 19 12.88 -15.61 0.33
C GLY A 19 12.61 -16.25 -1.04
N GLY A 20 13.33 -15.84 -2.09
CA GLY A 20 13.42 -16.54 -3.38
C GLY A 20 12.72 -15.83 -4.55
N THR A 21 12.87 -16.39 -5.75
CA THR A 21 12.29 -15.84 -6.99
C THR A 21 10.76 -15.87 -6.94
N LYS A 22 10.14 -14.77 -7.33
CA LYS A 22 8.69 -14.58 -7.40
C LYS A 22 8.23 -14.32 -8.83
N LEU A 23 6.94 -14.57 -9.06
CA LEU A 23 6.22 -14.21 -10.28
C LEU A 23 5.16 -13.17 -9.93
N LEU A 24 5.06 -12.13 -10.75
CA LEU A 24 3.94 -11.18 -10.77
C LEU A 24 3.14 -11.40 -12.06
N LEU A 25 1.88 -11.77 -11.90
CA LEU A 25 0.92 -11.91 -12.98
C LEU A 25 0.00 -10.69 -12.95
N ASP A 26 -0.09 -9.97 -14.05
CA ASP A 26 -1.05 -8.88 -14.26
C ASP A 26 -1.93 -9.23 -15.46
N VAL A 27 -3.21 -9.47 -15.21
CA VAL A 27 -4.16 -10.01 -16.19
C VAL A 27 -5.34 -9.07 -16.30
N THR A 28 -5.69 -8.72 -17.54
CA THR A 28 -6.95 -8.04 -17.84
C THR A 28 -7.76 -8.84 -18.84
N GLY A 29 -9.07 -8.80 -18.67
CA GLY A 29 -10.02 -9.55 -19.47
C GLY A 29 -11.38 -8.88 -19.50
N MET A 30 -12.31 -9.50 -20.22
CA MET A 30 -13.64 -8.98 -20.45
C MET A 30 -14.68 -9.83 -19.75
N VAL A 31 -15.69 -9.20 -19.18
CA VAL A 31 -16.90 -9.84 -18.64
C VAL A 31 -18.11 -9.43 -19.48
N PRO A 32 -19.16 -10.26 -19.60
CA PRO A 32 -20.24 -10.02 -20.55
C PRO A 32 -21.18 -8.88 -20.15
N THR A 33 -21.30 -8.58 -18.85
CA THR A 33 -22.25 -7.60 -18.32
C THR A 33 -21.59 -6.68 -17.29
N SER A 34 -22.31 -5.64 -16.86
CA SER A 34 -21.85 -4.76 -15.78
C SER A 34 -22.00 -5.37 -14.38
N GLY A 35 -21.23 -4.87 -13.41
CA GLY A 35 -21.40 -5.21 -11.98
C GLY A 35 -20.66 -6.47 -11.51
N TRP A 36 -19.80 -7.04 -12.34
CA TRP A 36 -18.89 -8.10 -11.90
C TRP A 36 -17.89 -7.58 -10.88
N SER A 37 -17.54 -8.40 -9.90
CA SER A 37 -16.64 -8.00 -8.80
C SER A 37 -15.69 -9.13 -8.41
N GLN A 38 -14.71 -8.84 -7.54
CA GLN A 38 -13.80 -9.83 -6.97
C GLN A 38 -13.04 -10.66 -8.03
N ALA A 39 -12.62 -10.02 -9.11
CA ALA A 39 -11.78 -10.65 -10.12
C ALA A 39 -10.45 -11.08 -9.49
N ARG A 40 -10.05 -12.33 -9.74
CA ARG A 40 -8.83 -12.92 -9.17
C ARG A 40 -8.32 -14.08 -10.00
N LEU A 41 -7.04 -14.39 -9.83
CA LEU A 41 -6.39 -15.55 -10.40
C LEU A 41 -6.35 -16.68 -9.36
N VAL A 42 -6.73 -17.89 -9.79
CA VAL A 42 -6.72 -19.08 -8.93
C VAL A 42 -5.72 -20.08 -9.52
N PRO A 43 -4.63 -20.43 -8.82
CA PRO A 43 -3.69 -21.42 -9.31
C PRO A 43 -4.34 -22.80 -9.41
N ARG A 44 -4.11 -23.50 -10.52
CA ARG A 44 -4.43 -24.91 -10.64
C ARG A 44 -3.23 -25.72 -10.18
N PHE A 45 -3.44 -26.57 -9.18
CA PHE A 45 -2.42 -27.49 -8.69
C PHE A 45 -2.69 -28.88 -9.24
N GLY A 46 -1.76 -29.41 -10.02
CA GLY A 46 -1.72 -30.82 -10.41
C GLY A 46 -0.88 -31.63 -9.42
N ALA A 47 -1.11 -32.95 -9.38
CA ALA A 47 -0.29 -33.87 -8.58
C ALA A 47 1.14 -34.04 -9.13
N ARG A 48 1.39 -33.65 -10.38
CA ARG A 48 2.69 -33.69 -11.04
C ARG A 48 2.97 -32.34 -11.68
N GLU A 49 4.25 -32.04 -11.81
CA GLU A 49 4.73 -30.87 -12.55
C GLU A 49 4.26 -30.95 -14.01
N PRO A 50 3.75 -29.84 -14.59
CA PRO A 50 3.38 -29.79 -16.00
C PRO A 50 4.57 -30.11 -16.91
N VAL A 51 4.37 -31.00 -17.88
CA VAL A 51 5.43 -31.42 -18.83
C VAL A 51 5.93 -30.25 -19.68
N ASP A 52 5.05 -29.31 -19.99
CA ASP A 52 5.37 -28.08 -20.73
C ASP A 52 6.01 -27.00 -19.84
N GLY A 53 6.06 -27.20 -18.52
CA GLY A 53 6.57 -26.24 -17.54
C GLY A 53 5.70 -24.99 -17.39
N LEU A 54 4.44 -25.00 -17.85
CA LEU A 54 3.53 -23.87 -17.75
C LEU A 54 2.62 -24.03 -16.53
N TRP A 55 2.68 -23.07 -15.61
CA TRP A 55 1.78 -23.07 -14.46
C TRP A 55 0.43 -22.49 -14.84
N GLU A 56 -0.62 -23.28 -14.62
CA GLU A 56 -1.99 -22.95 -15.00
C GLU A 56 -2.74 -22.17 -13.92
N PHE A 57 -3.55 -21.19 -14.36
CA PHE A 57 -4.40 -20.36 -13.51
C PHE A 57 -5.79 -20.19 -14.12
N ASP A 58 -6.83 -20.15 -13.28
CA ASP A 58 -8.17 -19.73 -13.66
C ASP A 58 -8.36 -18.24 -13.39
N PHE A 59 -8.81 -17.49 -14.40
CA PHE A 59 -9.25 -16.11 -14.22
C PHE A 59 -10.76 -16.08 -13.93
N VAL A 60 -11.10 -15.81 -12.68
CA VAL A 60 -12.49 -15.87 -12.19
C VAL A 60 -12.92 -14.55 -11.60
N ALA A 61 -14.23 -14.30 -11.67
CA ALA A 61 -14.88 -13.17 -11.03
C ALA A 61 -16.25 -13.58 -10.46
N ARG A 62 -16.78 -12.78 -9.55
CA ARG A 62 -18.13 -12.92 -9.02
C ARG A 62 -19.10 -12.25 -9.98
N ALA A 63 -20.04 -13.05 -10.50
CA ALA A 63 -21.13 -12.54 -11.32
C ALA A 63 -22.03 -11.60 -10.48
N PRO A 64 -22.55 -10.52 -11.09
CA PRO A 64 -23.52 -9.63 -10.46
C PRO A 64 -24.83 -10.36 -10.13
N SER A 65 -25.61 -9.79 -9.20
CA SER A 65 -26.98 -10.22 -8.91
C SER A 65 -27.97 -9.09 -9.18
N GLY A 66 -29.15 -9.43 -9.72
CA GLY A 66 -30.20 -8.45 -10.01
C GLY A 66 -30.14 -7.89 -11.43
N LEU A 67 -30.73 -6.72 -11.65
CA LEU A 67 -30.73 -6.05 -12.94
C LEU A 67 -29.32 -5.55 -13.27
N VAL A 68 -28.82 -5.94 -14.44
CA VAL A 68 -27.49 -5.58 -14.93
C VAL A 68 -27.61 -4.94 -16.31
N VAL A 69 -26.62 -4.12 -16.65
CA VAL A 69 -26.52 -3.56 -18.00
C VAL A 69 -25.78 -4.59 -18.85
N ASP A 70 -26.39 -4.98 -19.97
CA ASP A 70 -25.84 -5.95 -20.92
C ASP A 70 -24.81 -5.27 -21.84
N VAL A 71 -23.74 -4.79 -21.22
CA VAL A 71 -22.61 -4.15 -21.90
C VAL A 71 -21.33 -4.81 -21.38
N PRO A 72 -20.47 -5.34 -22.28
CA PRO A 72 -19.20 -5.91 -21.88
C PRO A 72 -18.32 -4.91 -21.14
N GLN A 73 -17.70 -5.33 -20.04
CA GLN A 73 -16.81 -4.50 -19.24
C GLN A 73 -15.43 -5.15 -19.06
N TRP A 74 -14.43 -4.30 -18.88
CA TRP A 74 -13.07 -4.74 -18.54
C TRP A 74 -12.97 -5.04 -17.06
N THR A 75 -12.24 -6.11 -16.74
CA THR A 75 -11.88 -6.46 -15.37
C THR A 75 -10.42 -6.93 -15.32
N GLY A 76 -9.79 -6.81 -14.15
CA GLY A 76 -8.38 -7.12 -13.99
C GLY A 76 -8.10 -7.81 -12.67
N ALA A 77 -7.02 -8.59 -12.64
CA ALA A 77 -6.50 -9.22 -11.45
C ALA A 77 -4.98 -9.23 -11.47
N THR A 78 -4.39 -9.04 -10.30
CA THR A 78 -2.95 -9.11 -10.08
C THR A 78 -2.65 -10.16 -9.02
N LEU A 79 -1.64 -11.00 -9.25
CA LEU A 79 -1.24 -12.06 -8.32
C LEU A 79 0.29 -12.16 -8.24
N THR A 80 0.82 -12.16 -7.01
CA THR A 80 2.23 -12.44 -6.72
C THR A 80 2.37 -13.80 -6.06
N VAL A 81 3.18 -14.69 -6.61
CA VAL A 81 3.41 -16.06 -6.10
C VAL A 81 4.89 -16.44 -6.13
N GLY A 82 5.29 -17.38 -5.27
CA GLY A 82 6.61 -18.01 -5.37
C GLY A 82 6.74 -18.78 -6.67
N ARG A 83 7.91 -18.72 -7.32
CA ARG A 83 8.16 -19.47 -8.56
C ARG A 83 8.65 -20.88 -8.21
N PRO A 84 7.91 -21.95 -8.57
CA PRO A 84 8.46 -23.30 -8.51
C PRO A 84 9.61 -23.45 -9.51
N ASP A 85 10.59 -24.30 -9.21
CA ASP A 85 11.79 -24.45 -10.06
C ASP A 85 11.46 -24.87 -11.49
N TRP A 86 10.44 -25.74 -11.65
CA TRP A 86 9.94 -26.22 -12.93
C TRP A 86 9.20 -25.16 -13.76
N CYS A 87 8.75 -24.07 -13.16
CA CYS A 87 7.87 -23.09 -13.80
C CYS A 87 8.65 -22.22 -14.80
N ARG A 88 8.34 -22.40 -16.09
CA ARG A 88 8.92 -21.70 -17.25
C ARG A 88 8.02 -20.57 -17.79
N GLY A 89 6.76 -20.55 -17.37
CA GLY A 89 5.77 -19.57 -17.80
C GLY A 89 4.42 -19.86 -17.15
N VAL A 90 3.41 -19.10 -17.54
CA VAL A 90 2.04 -19.28 -17.02
C VAL A 90 1.03 -19.36 -18.14
N ARG A 91 -0.04 -20.11 -17.92
CA ARG A 91 -1.21 -20.21 -18.80
C ARG A 91 -2.45 -19.81 -18.02
N VAL A 92 -3.25 -18.89 -18.56
CA VAL A 92 -4.46 -18.41 -17.89
C VAL A 92 -5.71 -18.83 -18.67
N TYR A 93 -6.65 -19.44 -17.96
CA TYR A 93 -7.93 -19.93 -18.49
C TYR A 93 -9.06 -18.93 -18.19
N ALA A 94 -9.91 -18.71 -19.19
CA ALA A 94 -11.16 -17.96 -19.12
C ALA A 94 -12.36 -18.86 -19.52
N ALA A 95 -13.55 -18.28 -19.63
CA ALA A 95 -14.79 -19.01 -19.91
C ALA A 95 -14.88 -19.45 -21.37
N THR A 96 -14.48 -18.59 -22.30
CA THR A 96 -14.57 -18.88 -23.75
C THR A 96 -13.28 -19.42 -24.34
N ASN A 97 -12.15 -19.34 -23.62
CA ASN A 97 -10.85 -19.76 -24.15
C ASN A 97 -9.83 -20.14 -23.06
N ALA A 98 -8.83 -20.93 -23.47
CA ALA A 98 -7.71 -21.42 -22.67
C ALA A 98 -6.36 -20.75 -22.98
N GLU A 99 -6.32 -19.71 -23.82
CA GLU A 99 -5.17 -19.60 -24.73
C GLU A 99 -4.08 -18.60 -24.37
N THR A 100 -4.29 -17.70 -23.41
CA THR A 100 -3.24 -16.71 -23.12
C THR A 100 -2.12 -17.34 -22.29
N THR A 101 -1.09 -17.78 -23.01
CA THR A 101 0.17 -18.26 -22.44
C THR A 101 1.17 -17.12 -22.49
N ALA A 102 1.81 -16.83 -21.35
CA ALA A 102 2.98 -15.98 -21.30
C ALA A 102 4.16 -16.83 -20.83
N THR A 103 5.11 -17.04 -21.72
CA THR A 103 6.48 -17.38 -21.30
C THR A 103 7.11 -16.12 -20.73
N PHE A 104 8.17 -16.27 -19.94
CA PHE A 104 8.91 -15.09 -19.52
C PHE A 104 9.33 -14.32 -20.77
N ALA A 105 8.75 -13.14 -20.99
CA ALA A 105 9.47 -12.14 -21.75
C ALA A 105 10.84 -12.06 -21.08
N ALA A 106 11.91 -11.87 -21.87
CA ALA A 106 13.11 -11.28 -21.32
C ALA A 106 12.66 -9.95 -20.74
N ALA A 107 12.24 -9.99 -19.47
CA ALA A 107 11.89 -8.82 -18.73
C ALA A 107 13.17 -8.02 -18.86
N VAL A 108 13.05 -6.84 -19.48
CA VAL A 108 13.87 -5.73 -19.04
C VAL A 108 13.86 -5.90 -17.53
N LEU A 109 15.02 -6.25 -16.98
CA LEU A 109 15.26 -6.17 -15.57
C LEU A 109 14.82 -4.74 -15.26
N LEU A 110 13.59 -4.59 -14.76
CA LEU A 110 13.38 -3.66 -13.70
C LEU A 110 14.23 -4.28 -12.61
N HIS A 111 15.51 -3.92 -12.64
CA HIS A 111 16.21 -3.58 -11.43
C HIS A 111 15.30 -2.53 -10.79
N VAL A 112 14.26 -3.03 -10.10
CA VAL A 112 13.88 -2.40 -8.88
C VAL A 112 15.17 -2.53 -8.11
N ASP A 113 15.93 -1.45 -8.06
CA ASP A 113 16.88 -1.23 -7.00
C ASP A 113 16.04 -1.33 -5.72
N CYS A 114 15.79 -2.56 -5.29
CA CYS A 114 15.71 -2.94 -3.91
C CYS A 114 17.14 -2.73 -3.43
N GLY A 115 17.55 -1.46 -3.33
CA GLY A 115 18.94 -1.06 -3.15
C GLY A 115 19.55 -2.00 -2.13
N ASP A 116 20.63 -2.65 -2.52
CA ASP A 116 21.28 -3.79 -1.89
C ASP A 116 20.70 -4.18 -0.52
N ALA A 117 20.35 -5.44 -0.32
CA ALA A 117 20.05 -5.96 1.02
C ALA A 117 21.23 -5.78 2.03
N GLU A 118 22.39 -5.28 1.56
CA GLU A 118 23.54 -4.82 2.35
C GLU A 118 23.76 -3.29 2.36
N ALA A 119 22.85 -2.49 1.80
CA ALA A 119 22.84 -1.04 1.91
C ALA A 119 22.61 -0.70 3.38
N ARG A 120 23.73 -0.58 4.11
CA ARG A 120 23.90 -0.01 5.46
C ARG A 120 22.58 0.45 6.03
N LYS A 121 22.05 -0.24 7.07
CA LYS A 121 20.95 0.19 7.96
C LYS A 121 20.89 1.72 8.10
N ARG A 122 20.35 2.42 7.11
CA ARG A 122 20.11 3.84 7.13
C ARG A 122 18.64 3.87 7.41
N GLU A 123 18.37 3.99 8.71
CA GLU A 123 17.04 4.28 9.21
C GLU A 123 16.49 5.44 8.38
N VAL A 124 15.51 5.13 7.54
CA VAL A 124 14.81 6.14 6.76
C VAL A 124 13.93 6.89 7.73
N ARG A 125 14.05 8.22 7.74
CA ARG A 125 13.23 9.09 8.58
C ARG A 125 12.41 10.00 7.68
N VAL A 126 11.09 9.96 7.87
CA VAL A 126 10.13 10.84 7.20
C VAL A 126 9.46 11.70 8.27
N THR A 127 9.43 13.00 8.01
CA THR A 127 8.89 13.99 8.93
C THR A 127 7.74 14.72 8.24
N GLN A 128 6.60 14.83 8.92
CA GLN A 128 5.38 15.43 8.39
C GLN A 128 4.77 16.37 9.45
N PRO A 129 4.56 17.66 9.13
CA PRO A 129 3.75 18.55 9.95
C PRO A 129 2.31 18.04 10.02
N VAL A 130 1.74 18.01 11.23
CA VAL A 130 0.41 17.46 11.51
C VAL A 130 -0.56 18.55 11.95
N ALA A 131 -0.13 19.45 12.83
CA ALA A 131 -0.94 20.55 13.34
C ALA A 131 -0.04 21.74 13.64
N ALA A 132 -0.58 22.95 13.57
CA ALA A 132 0.10 24.14 14.07
C ALA A 132 -0.92 25.07 14.72
N TYR A 133 -0.50 25.75 15.78
CA TYR A 133 -1.27 26.84 16.38
C TYR A 133 -0.34 27.95 16.86
N GLU A 134 -0.89 29.14 17.00
CA GLU A 134 -0.19 30.30 17.54
C GLU A 134 -0.79 30.65 18.90
N ASP A 135 0.07 30.84 19.91
CA ASP A 135 -0.33 31.33 21.23
C ASP A 135 0.27 32.71 21.49
N ASN A 136 -0.49 33.53 22.21
CA ASN A 136 -0.09 34.85 22.64
C ASN A 136 0.47 34.78 24.06
N PHE A 137 1.79 34.86 24.18
CA PHE A 137 2.46 34.97 25.46
C PHE A 137 2.53 36.44 25.90
N GLN A 138 1.78 36.80 26.94
CA GLN A 138 1.93 38.11 27.59
C GLN A 138 3.07 38.06 28.60
N SER A 139 3.98 39.03 28.51
CA SER A 139 4.97 39.26 29.56
C SER A 139 4.28 39.58 30.90
N LEU A 140 4.96 39.27 32.02
CA LEU A 140 4.42 39.49 33.38
C LEU A 140 4.03 40.95 33.66
N ASP A 141 4.68 41.89 32.99
CA ASP A 141 4.40 43.33 33.06
C ASP A 141 3.30 43.80 32.08
N ARG A 142 2.72 42.89 31.29
CA ARG A 142 1.71 43.11 30.24
C ARG A 142 2.08 44.15 29.18
N SER A 143 3.35 44.54 29.11
CA SER A 143 3.83 45.59 28.21
C SER A 143 4.14 45.04 26.80
N THR A 144 4.43 43.75 26.69
CA THR A 144 4.76 43.09 25.42
C THR A 144 3.94 41.82 25.23
N CYS A 145 3.26 41.73 24.09
CA CYS A 145 2.67 40.50 23.61
C CYS A 145 3.66 39.86 22.62
N ARG A 146 4.15 38.67 22.94
CA ARG A 146 4.98 37.89 22.02
C ARG A 146 4.18 36.71 21.52
N ARG A 147 4.23 36.45 20.21
CA ARG A 147 3.57 35.29 19.62
C ARG A 147 4.54 34.12 19.55
N GLN A 148 4.06 32.95 19.98
CA GLN A 148 4.74 31.68 19.80
C GLN A 148 3.95 30.85 18.80
N ARG A 149 4.66 30.21 17.87
CA ARG A 149 4.10 29.21 16.96
C ARG A 149 4.51 27.84 17.46
N HIS A 150 3.52 27.01 17.73
CA HIS A 150 3.66 25.59 18.00
C HIS A 150 3.39 24.83 16.72
N GLU A 151 4.28 23.93 16.35
CA GLU A 151 4.15 23.06 15.20
C GLU A 151 4.35 21.61 15.63
N LEU A 152 3.28 20.83 15.54
CA LEU A 152 3.28 19.42 15.86
C LEU A 152 3.78 18.64 14.66
N VAL A 153 4.88 17.93 14.86
CA VAL A 153 5.61 17.24 13.81
C VAL A 153 5.61 15.73 14.11
N LEU A 154 5.04 14.95 13.22
CA LEU A 154 5.13 13.49 13.27
C LEU A 154 6.38 13.04 12.53
N THR A 155 7.25 12.32 13.23
CA THR A 155 8.44 11.69 12.69
C THR A 155 8.27 10.18 12.72
N LEU A 156 8.27 9.57 11.54
CA LEU A 156 8.27 8.12 11.37
C LEU A 156 9.64 7.68 10.89
N SER A 157 10.15 6.62 11.47
CA SER A 157 11.46 6.06 11.12
C SER A 157 11.40 4.55 11.00
N GLY A 158 12.18 3.98 10.09
CA GLY A 158 12.23 2.55 9.88
C GLY A 158 13.15 2.12 8.74
N PRO A 159 13.21 0.81 8.44
CA PRO A 159 14.12 0.27 7.44
C PRO A 159 13.71 0.57 6.00
N ILE A 160 12.43 0.89 5.75
CA ILE A 160 11.86 1.03 4.40
C ILE A 160 10.91 2.24 4.36
N GLU A 161 11.06 3.11 3.37
CA GLU A 161 10.27 4.35 3.23
C GLU A 161 8.80 4.12 2.83
N LEU A 162 8.55 3.11 1.99
CA LEU A 162 7.23 2.92 1.38
C LEU A 162 6.10 2.65 2.40
N PRO A 163 6.27 1.78 3.42
CA PRO A 163 5.28 1.62 4.49
C PRO A 163 5.00 2.93 5.24
N ILE A 164 6.04 3.71 5.50
CA ILE A 164 5.93 5.02 6.17
C ILE A 164 5.06 5.98 5.36
N ARG A 165 5.31 6.11 4.05
CA ARG A 165 4.52 7.01 3.18
C ARG A 165 3.07 6.59 3.06
N ARG A 166 2.80 5.29 3.01
CA ARG A 166 1.43 4.77 2.94
C ARG A 166 0.64 5.11 4.20
N VAL A 167 1.22 4.80 5.37
CA VAL A 167 0.59 5.10 6.66
C VAL A 167 0.37 6.60 6.85
N LEU A 168 1.31 7.45 6.42
CA LEU A 168 1.11 8.92 6.46
C LEU A 168 -0.05 9.39 5.59
N ALA A 169 -0.22 8.80 4.40
CA ALA A 169 -1.32 9.15 3.51
C ALA A 169 -2.67 8.74 4.10
N ASP A 170 -2.74 7.56 4.72
CA ASP A 170 -3.95 7.08 5.39
C ASP A 170 -4.24 7.91 6.66
N PHE A 171 -3.20 8.28 7.43
CA PHE A 171 -3.30 9.12 8.61
C PHE A 171 -3.88 10.51 8.30
N ALA A 172 -3.45 11.16 7.23
CA ALA A 172 -3.93 12.50 6.87
C ALA A 172 -5.46 12.58 6.70
N CYS A 173 -6.10 11.44 6.43
CA CYS A 173 -7.54 11.31 6.27
C CYS A 173 -8.24 10.69 7.50
N SER A 174 -7.52 10.38 8.58
CA SER A 174 -8.05 9.68 9.76
C SER A 174 -8.83 10.58 10.72
N ALA A 175 -9.74 9.97 11.48
CA ALA A 175 -10.48 10.68 12.53
C ALA A 175 -9.55 11.10 13.68
N GLU A 176 -8.50 10.33 13.94
CA GLU A 176 -7.47 10.56 14.94
C GLU A 176 -6.63 11.80 14.60
N ALA A 177 -6.25 11.97 13.32
CA ALA A 177 -5.59 13.19 12.86
C ALA A 177 -6.48 14.42 13.08
N ALA A 178 -7.76 14.34 12.71
CA ALA A 178 -8.70 15.43 12.91
C ALA A 178 -8.90 15.79 14.39
N ARG A 179 -8.99 14.78 15.27
CA ARG A 179 -9.08 14.99 16.73
C ARG A 179 -7.82 15.60 17.28
N LEU A 180 -6.64 15.13 16.88
CA LEU A 180 -5.37 15.69 17.33
C LEU A 180 -5.24 17.17 16.93
N VAL A 181 -5.57 17.52 15.69
CA VAL A 181 -5.58 18.92 15.22
C VAL A 181 -6.53 19.79 16.03
N THR A 182 -7.69 19.26 16.42
CA THR A 182 -8.72 20.01 17.17
C THR A 182 -8.33 20.17 18.64
N GLU A 183 -7.72 19.16 19.25
CA GLU A 183 -7.34 19.15 20.66
C GLU A 183 -5.98 19.81 20.92
N TYR A 184 -5.13 19.95 19.89
CA TYR A 184 -3.78 20.47 20.03
C TYR A 184 -3.73 21.91 20.59
N PRO A 185 -4.51 22.88 20.09
CA PRO A 185 -4.49 24.25 20.62
C PRO A 185 -5.06 24.38 22.03
N LEU A 186 -5.88 23.41 22.47
CA LEU A 186 -6.46 23.41 23.82
C LEU A 186 -5.44 23.00 24.88
N GLY A 187 -4.39 22.29 24.46
CA GLY A 187 -3.35 21.78 25.34
C GLY A 187 -3.85 20.78 26.40
N GLY A 188 -2.92 20.38 27.27
CA GLY A 188 -3.22 19.57 28.45
C GLY A 188 -3.39 18.06 28.18
N GLY A 189 -3.97 17.36 29.17
CA GLY A 189 -3.99 15.90 29.20
C GLY A 189 -4.91 15.21 28.18
N ALA A 190 -5.78 15.94 27.49
CA ALA A 190 -6.59 15.40 26.39
C ALA A 190 -5.73 15.20 25.14
N THR A 191 -4.98 16.23 24.75
CA THR A 191 -4.03 16.21 23.63
C THR A 191 -3.00 15.09 23.77
N TRP A 192 -2.42 14.91 24.97
CA TRP A 192 -1.45 13.84 25.22
C TRP A 192 -2.05 12.43 25.07
N ARG A 193 -3.31 12.23 25.50
CA ARG A 193 -3.99 10.94 25.35
C ARG A 193 -4.24 10.62 23.88
N THR A 194 -4.74 11.59 23.12
CA THR A 194 -4.97 11.43 21.67
C THR A 194 -3.66 11.19 20.92
N ALA A 195 -2.59 11.90 21.27
CA ALA A 195 -1.24 11.66 20.74
C ALA A 195 -0.71 10.26 21.06
N SER A 196 -0.89 9.79 22.30
CA SER A 196 -0.42 8.46 22.73
C SER A 196 -1.15 7.34 21.98
N THR A 197 -2.49 7.41 21.91
CA THR A 197 -3.30 6.44 21.15
C THR A 197 -2.89 6.40 19.68
N LEU A 198 -2.64 7.56 19.09
CA LEU A 198 -2.17 7.64 17.71
C LEU A 198 -0.81 6.94 17.52
N LEU A 199 0.16 7.23 18.40
CA LEU A 199 1.49 6.61 18.31
C LEU A 199 1.41 5.09 18.47
N GLU A 200 0.56 4.58 19.35
CA GLU A 200 0.31 3.14 19.52
C GLU A 200 -0.30 2.52 18.26
N GLN A 201 -1.30 3.17 17.65
CA GLN A 201 -1.89 2.69 16.41
C GLN A 201 -0.87 2.65 15.26
N LEU A 202 -0.10 3.73 15.08
CA LEU A 202 0.95 3.79 14.06
C LEU A 202 2.02 2.70 14.28
N GLN A 203 2.37 2.45 15.54
CA GLN A 203 3.32 1.39 15.90
C GLN A 203 2.78 0.00 15.59
N MET A 204 1.49 -0.26 15.83
CA MET A 204 0.83 -1.53 15.47
C MET A 204 0.76 -1.74 13.96
N GLU A 205 0.46 -0.69 13.20
CA GLU A 205 0.33 -0.76 11.73
C GLU A 205 1.68 -0.92 11.03
N LEU A 206 2.72 -0.23 11.50
CA LEU A 206 4.05 -0.29 10.91
C LEU A 206 4.87 -1.50 11.38
N GLY A 207 4.62 -2.00 12.59
CA GLY A 207 5.35 -3.11 13.19
C GLY A 207 6.60 -2.68 13.97
N GLY A 208 7.26 -3.65 14.62
CA GLY A 208 8.31 -3.40 15.63
C GLY A 208 9.62 -2.80 15.10
N ASP A 209 9.89 -2.90 13.80
CA ASP A 209 11.10 -2.34 13.17
C ASP A 209 10.98 -0.84 12.86
N PHE A 210 9.79 -0.26 13.07
CA PHE A 210 9.51 1.15 12.87
C PHE A 210 9.37 1.87 14.21
N ARG A 211 9.58 3.17 14.20
CA ARG A 211 9.40 4.04 15.36
C ARG A 211 8.61 5.26 14.94
N ALA A 212 7.55 5.56 15.69
CA ALA A 212 6.78 6.78 15.57
C ALA A 212 7.11 7.72 16.73
N ARG A 213 7.28 9.00 16.43
CA ARG A 213 7.50 10.05 17.42
C ARG A 213 6.71 11.29 17.01
N LEU A 214 6.21 12.00 18.00
CA LEU A 214 5.53 13.27 17.84
C LEU A 214 6.33 14.32 18.62
N ASP A 215 6.72 15.39 17.94
CA ASP A 215 7.50 16.49 18.51
C ASP A 215 6.71 17.80 18.40
N ASP A 216 6.72 18.62 19.45
CA ASP A 216 6.23 20.00 19.40
C ASP A 216 7.42 20.93 19.16
N HIS A 217 7.42 21.58 18.00
CA HIS A 217 8.40 22.58 17.63
C HIS A 217 7.84 23.97 17.97
N ILE A 218 8.47 24.61 18.94
CA ILE A 218 8.10 25.95 19.40
C ILE A 218 9.07 26.95 18.78
N SER A 219 8.53 27.93 18.05
CA SER A 219 9.31 29.05 17.53
C SER A 219 8.66 30.38 17.90
N TRP A 220 9.49 31.40 18.11
CA TRP A 220 9.00 32.76 18.33
C TRP A 220 8.70 33.41 16.99
N ILE A 221 7.55 34.06 16.89
CA ILE A 221 7.23 34.91 15.75
C ILE A 221 7.74 36.32 16.09
N GLU A 222 8.81 36.74 15.43
CA GLU A 222 9.27 38.13 15.53
C GLU A 222 8.18 39.04 14.94
N SER A 223 7.72 39.99 15.77
CA SER A 223 6.73 41.01 15.43
C SER A 223 7.38 42.23 14.78
#